data_AF-A0A3N4G4L0-F1
#
_entry.id   AF-A0A3N4G4L0-F1
#
_cell.length_a   1.000
_cell.length_b   1.000
_cell.length_c   1.000
_cell.angle_alpha   90.00
_cell.angle_beta   90.00
_cell.angle_gamma   90.00
#
_symmetry.space_group_name_H-M   'P 1'
#
loop_
_entity.id
_entity.type
_entity.pdbx_description
1 polymer ?
#
loop_
_entity_poly.entity_id
_entity_poly.type
_entity_poly.pdbx_seq_one_letter_code
_entity_poly.pdbx_strand_id
1 'polypeptide(L)'
;MKEFNNKLKIFISSKIGDTAADQKYMLARSAVKETLESTGLFEVYAFESEGPSVSPATAHFTGALQDSDVCIFLVDNKDGVPPGVKSEIEIVNKYQIPSLYYFCQGDEKEKTQVQLELLKPTEAKHSIINSFSEFIENCAQHLVSDVLLTFKRYRKLQHGQNEISEVDKKIENIEVQMKNPNNNVVLEKEKLVNELCRNYFSNYLFNKKQQQISKKDFDYYCSRYLLTMFENTTIEEFNMNLFLESLSKVLPTPYFEIVEKRWISNQKYYLEDYDASIELLKEALTLAEKKQSEIDEWLVQDILIDLRNREKSIAETKNQYIVKSEGQACLDSRKVKIYYPIIDRNEKNLFEWLEKDRQKSEMQSYSTWSSYGDLSFLSDYIADIYYQAMMFGSLTYINRVYYLIQNLTYHLSLFSDYWPWVMTLLNSTIINLDRKKTTQVMHNFGNLLERMNSEEARKIFQFSNNAMPQHNKFSANLIAMSEVGYYLSDEDFENYWDMLKIQINAWVKEENSMVSLQPYIFQCLKLSN
;
A
#
# COMPACT_ATOMS: atom_id res chain seq x y z
N MET A 1 43.39 -11.01 -2.78
CA MET A 1 42.44 -10.05 -3.39
C MET A 1 41.18 -10.07 -2.54
N LYS A 2 40.57 -8.93 -2.21
CA LYS A 2 39.29 -8.93 -1.48
C LYS A 2 38.20 -9.41 -2.45
N GLU A 3 37.53 -10.51 -2.13
CA GLU A 3 36.38 -10.99 -2.89
C GLU A 3 35.17 -10.12 -2.57
N PHE A 4 34.61 -9.49 -3.59
CA PHE A 4 33.33 -8.78 -3.48
C PHE A 4 32.21 -9.76 -3.85
N ASN A 5 31.18 -9.85 -3.01
CA ASN A 5 29.94 -10.55 -3.35
C ASN A 5 29.10 -9.66 -4.29
N ASN A 6 28.50 -10.25 -5.33
CA ASN A 6 27.68 -9.59 -6.37
C ASN A 6 28.48 -8.71 -7.35
N LYS A 7 29.34 -9.34 -8.16
CA LYS A 7 30.03 -8.66 -9.29
C LYS A 7 29.07 -8.46 -10.46
N LEU A 8 29.29 -7.39 -11.23
CA LEU A 8 28.55 -7.17 -12.47
C LEU A 8 29.05 -8.11 -13.57
N LYS A 9 28.13 -8.82 -14.21
CA LYS A 9 28.41 -9.74 -15.30
C LYS A 9 28.47 -9.01 -16.63
N ILE A 10 29.59 -9.15 -17.33
CA ILE A 10 29.86 -8.46 -18.58
C ILE A 10 30.05 -9.46 -19.70
N PHE A 11 29.35 -9.27 -20.82
CA PHE A 11 29.57 -10.03 -22.05
C PHE A 11 30.36 -9.20 -23.06
N ILE A 12 31.46 -9.73 -23.63
CA ILE A 12 32.21 -9.06 -24.69
C ILE A 12 32.05 -9.80 -26.02
N SER A 13 31.39 -9.14 -26.98
CA SER A 13 31.15 -9.62 -28.34
C SER A 13 32.08 -8.95 -29.35
N SER A 14 32.63 -9.74 -30.27
CA SER A 14 33.29 -9.27 -31.50
C SER A 14 33.53 -10.44 -32.46
N LYS A 15 34.09 -10.17 -33.64
CA LYS A 15 34.41 -11.20 -34.64
C LYS A 15 35.28 -12.32 -34.04
N ILE A 16 34.91 -13.56 -34.31
CA ILE A 16 35.65 -14.78 -33.94
C ILE A 16 36.15 -15.42 -35.24
N GLY A 17 37.44 -15.77 -35.28
CA GLY A 17 38.05 -16.43 -36.44
C GLY A 17 39.48 -16.90 -36.14
N ASP A 18 39.94 -17.91 -36.88
CA ASP A 18 41.24 -18.57 -36.66
C ASP A 18 42.36 -18.00 -37.55
N THR A 19 42.09 -16.93 -38.31
CA THR A 19 43.09 -16.35 -39.20
C THR A 19 44.02 -15.40 -38.46
N ALA A 20 45.25 -15.21 -38.98
CA ALA A 20 46.20 -14.24 -38.42
C ALA A 20 45.64 -12.81 -38.36
N ALA A 21 44.69 -12.46 -39.23
CA ALA A 21 44.04 -11.15 -39.24
C ALA A 21 42.95 -11.01 -38.14
N ASP A 22 42.38 -12.13 -37.66
CA ASP A 22 41.33 -12.15 -36.65
C ASP A 22 41.89 -12.21 -35.20
N GLN A 23 43.18 -12.57 -35.04
CA GLN A 23 43.85 -12.60 -33.74
C GLN A 23 43.78 -11.26 -32.99
N LYS A 24 43.68 -10.13 -33.71
CA LYS A 24 43.52 -8.79 -33.12
C LYS A 24 42.29 -8.69 -32.19
N TYR A 25 41.19 -9.38 -32.54
CA TYR A 25 39.95 -9.36 -31.74
C TYR A 25 40.09 -10.17 -30.46
N MET A 26 40.68 -11.35 -30.55
CA MET A 26 40.95 -12.20 -29.39
C MET A 26 41.84 -11.46 -28.38
N LEU A 27 42.93 -10.85 -28.86
CA LEU A 27 43.83 -10.07 -28.01
C LEU A 27 43.12 -8.90 -27.33
N ALA A 28 42.28 -8.17 -28.05
CA ALA A 28 41.46 -7.09 -27.48
C ALA A 28 40.49 -7.59 -26.40
N ARG A 29 39.76 -8.69 -26.65
CA ARG A 29 38.84 -9.29 -25.67
C ARG A 29 39.58 -9.71 -24.40
N SER A 30 40.70 -10.43 -24.55
CA SER A 30 41.51 -10.89 -23.40
C SER A 30 42.08 -9.74 -22.59
N ALA A 31 42.62 -8.70 -23.25
CA ALA A 31 43.17 -7.55 -22.56
C ALA A 31 42.11 -6.75 -21.79
N VAL A 32 40.91 -6.55 -22.38
CA VAL A 32 39.80 -5.88 -21.70
C VAL A 32 39.25 -6.72 -20.56
N LYS A 33 39.12 -8.04 -20.74
CA LYS A 33 38.73 -8.98 -19.67
C LYS A 33 39.66 -8.85 -18.46
N GLU A 34 40.96 -8.96 -18.66
CA GLU A 34 41.95 -8.84 -17.57
C GLU A 34 41.86 -7.46 -16.89
N THR A 35 41.74 -6.39 -17.67
CA THR A 35 41.61 -5.02 -17.15
C THR A 35 40.35 -4.87 -16.29
N LEU A 36 39.20 -5.36 -16.75
CA LEU A 36 37.94 -5.30 -16.02
C LEU A 36 37.96 -6.16 -14.75
N GLU A 37 38.41 -7.40 -14.83
CA GLU A 37 38.45 -8.32 -13.67
C GLU A 37 39.47 -7.86 -12.62
N SER A 38 40.56 -7.19 -13.02
CA SER A 38 41.54 -6.60 -12.09
C SER A 38 40.95 -5.54 -11.15
N THR A 39 39.85 -4.89 -11.56
CA THR A 39 39.12 -3.93 -10.71
C THR A 39 38.44 -4.61 -9.52
N GLY A 40 38.19 -5.91 -9.59
CA GLY A 40 37.42 -6.68 -8.62
C GLY A 40 35.89 -6.50 -8.69
N LEU A 41 35.39 -5.59 -9.52
CA LEU A 41 33.97 -5.23 -9.61
C LEU A 41 33.18 -6.03 -10.66
N PHE A 42 33.88 -6.60 -11.64
CA PHE A 42 33.29 -7.24 -12.82
C PHE A 42 33.64 -8.72 -12.90
N GLU A 43 32.74 -9.49 -13.47
CA GLU A 43 32.93 -10.88 -13.91
C GLU A 43 32.69 -10.91 -15.44
N VAL A 44 33.70 -11.29 -16.22
CA VAL A 44 33.64 -11.13 -17.68
C VAL A 44 33.51 -12.48 -18.38
N TYR A 45 32.38 -12.66 -19.04
CA TYR A 45 32.16 -13.78 -19.94
C TYR A 45 32.85 -13.52 -21.29
N ALA A 46 33.76 -14.43 -21.65
CA ALA A 46 34.36 -14.51 -22.98
C ALA A 46 34.26 -15.95 -23.47
N PHE A 47 33.71 -16.13 -24.68
CA PHE A 47 33.39 -17.45 -25.22
C PHE A 47 34.61 -18.40 -25.25
N GLU A 48 35.81 -17.86 -25.48
CA GLU A 48 37.05 -18.65 -25.58
C GLU A 48 37.60 -19.10 -24.22
N SER A 49 37.12 -18.53 -23.11
CA SER A 49 37.57 -18.88 -21.76
C SER A 49 36.72 -19.96 -21.09
N GLU A 50 35.65 -20.41 -21.74
CA GLU A 50 34.72 -21.39 -21.20
C GLU A 50 35.08 -22.84 -21.60
N GLY A 51 34.86 -23.76 -20.66
CA GLY A 51 35.09 -25.19 -20.88
C GLY A 51 34.03 -25.86 -21.76
N PRO A 52 34.18 -27.16 -22.06
CA PRO A 52 33.18 -27.91 -22.83
C PRO A 52 31.83 -27.94 -22.08
N SER A 53 30.74 -27.70 -22.82
CA SER A 53 29.37 -27.71 -22.29
C SER A 53 28.54 -28.85 -22.87
N VAL A 54 27.58 -29.34 -22.09
CA VAL A 54 26.57 -30.33 -22.54
C VAL A 54 25.51 -29.69 -23.43
N SER A 55 25.37 -28.36 -23.35
CA SER A 55 24.46 -27.57 -24.17
C SER A 55 25.08 -27.26 -25.53
N PRO A 56 24.28 -27.14 -26.60
CA PRO A 56 24.75 -26.60 -27.88
C PRO A 56 25.39 -25.21 -27.66
N ALA A 57 26.47 -24.92 -28.38
CA ALA A 57 27.19 -23.65 -28.27
C ALA A 57 26.26 -22.43 -28.41
N THR A 58 25.23 -22.54 -29.26
CA THR A 58 24.20 -21.51 -29.46
C THR A 58 23.34 -21.25 -28.23
N ALA A 59 22.92 -22.30 -27.53
CA ALA A 59 22.17 -22.17 -26.29
C ALA A 59 23.06 -21.62 -25.17
N HIS A 60 24.35 -21.99 -25.16
CA HIS A 60 25.32 -21.56 -24.16
C HIS A 60 25.55 -20.04 -24.19
N PHE A 61 25.90 -19.47 -25.35
CA PHE A 61 26.15 -18.02 -25.43
C PHE A 61 24.85 -17.20 -25.32
N THR A 62 23.70 -17.75 -25.75
CA THR A 62 22.40 -17.06 -25.60
C THR A 62 22.03 -16.92 -24.12
N GLY A 63 22.25 -17.97 -23.31
CA GLY A 63 22.07 -17.89 -21.86
C GLY A 63 23.03 -16.89 -21.21
N ALA A 64 24.32 -16.93 -21.60
CA ALA A 64 25.32 -16.00 -21.08
C ALA A 64 25.01 -14.53 -21.41
N LEU A 65 24.46 -14.24 -22.60
CA LEU A 65 23.98 -12.90 -22.97
C LEU A 65 22.83 -12.44 -22.07
N GLN A 66 21.83 -13.30 -21.84
CA GLN A 66 20.66 -12.97 -21.01
C GLN A 66 21.02 -12.77 -19.54
N ASP A 67 22.00 -13.51 -19.04
CA ASP A 67 22.48 -13.42 -17.67
C ASP A 67 23.47 -12.26 -17.44
N SER A 68 23.83 -11.51 -18.49
CA SER A 68 24.78 -10.40 -18.39
C SER A 68 24.09 -9.09 -18.04
N ASP A 69 24.70 -8.35 -17.11
CA ASP A 69 24.22 -7.02 -16.69
C ASP A 69 24.51 -5.95 -17.76
N VAL A 70 25.63 -6.09 -18.48
CA VAL A 70 26.03 -5.20 -19.59
C VAL A 70 26.73 -5.98 -20.69
N CYS A 71 26.40 -5.69 -21.95
CA CYS A 71 27.10 -6.23 -23.12
C CYS A 71 28.02 -5.19 -23.77
N ILE A 72 29.15 -5.62 -24.33
CA ILE A 72 30.12 -4.77 -25.02
C ILE A 72 30.36 -5.33 -26.41
N PHE A 73 30.09 -4.54 -27.44
CA PHE A 73 30.26 -4.92 -28.83
C PHE A 73 31.43 -4.16 -29.46
N LEU A 74 32.39 -4.89 -30.01
CA LEU A 74 33.49 -4.34 -30.81
C LEU A 74 33.35 -4.77 -32.28
N VAL A 75 33.20 -3.80 -33.17
CA VAL A 75 33.02 -3.98 -34.61
C VAL A 75 34.10 -3.19 -35.35
N ASP A 76 34.82 -3.83 -36.27
CA ASP A 76 35.70 -3.13 -37.21
C ASP A 76 34.92 -2.86 -38.49
N ASN A 77 34.90 -1.60 -38.93
CA ASN A 77 34.11 -1.19 -40.09
C ASN A 77 34.56 -1.90 -41.37
N LYS A 78 35.86 -2.24 -41.48
CA LYS A 78 36.41 -3.00 -42.63
C LYS A 78 35.90 -4.44 -42.69
N ASP A 79 35.74 -5.06 -41.54
CA ASP A 79 35.29 -6.46 -41.44
C ASP A 79 33.76 -6.58 -41.43
N GLY A 80 33.04 -5.46 -41.26
CA GLY A 80 31.59 -5.42 -41.12
C GLY A 80 31.08 -6.11 -39.85
N VAL A 81 29.78 -6.40 -39.80
CA VAL A 81 29.16 -7.10 -38.66
C VAL A 81 28.95 -8.58 -39.05
N PRO A 82 29.72 -9.52 -38.46
CA PRO A 82 29.57 -10.94 -38.73
C PRO A 82 28.18 -11.47 -38.32
N PRO A 83 27.67 -12.55 -38.95
CA PRO A 83 26.37 -13.12 -38.61
C PRO A 83 26.19 -13.47 -37.13
N GLY A 84 27.25 -13.98 -36.47
CA GLY A 84 27.23 -14.28 -35.04
C GLY A 84 26.96 -13.03 -34.20
N VAL A 85 27.79 -11.98 -34.38
CA VAL A 85 27.63 -10.69 -33.69
C VAL A 85 26.27 -10.05 -33.98
N LYS A 86 25.76 -10.17 -35.21
CA LYS A 86 24.43 -9.67 -35.56
C LYS A 86 23.33 -10.35 -34.75
N SER A 87 23.36 -11.68 -34.61
CA SER A 87 22.40 -12.42 -33.80
C SER A 87 22.49 -12.06 -32.31
N GLU A 88 23.69 -11.80 -31.80
CA GLU A 88 23.90 -11.35 -30.42
C GLU A 88 23.29 -9.95 -30.19
N ILE A 89 23.46 -9.02 -31.13
CA ILE A 89 22.83 -7.68 -31.09
C ILE A 89 21.31 -7.79 -31.16
N GLU A 90 20.76 -8.68 -31.98
CA GLU A 90 19.31 -8.93 -32.05
C GLU A 90 18.75 -9.44 -30.72
N ILE A 91 19.47 -10.34 -30.04
CA ILE A 91 19.11 -10.85 -28.70
C ILE A 91 19.14 -9.71 -27.67
N VAL A 92 20.23 -8.95 -27.62
CA VAL A 92 20.38 -7.80 -26.71
C VAL A 92 19.26 -6.78 -26.91
N ASN A 93 18.93 -6.45 -28.15
CA ASN A 93 17.83 -5.53 -28.46
C ASN A 93 16.46 -6.11 -28.07
N LYS A 94 16.24 -7.41 -28.29
CA LYS A 94 15.01 -8.11 -27.90
C LYS A 94 14.79 -8.08 -26.39
N TYR A 95 15.85 -8.25 -25.60
CA TYR A 95 15.79 -8.29 -24.14
C TYR A 95 16.14 -6.95 -23.47
N GLN A 96 16.40 -5.89 -24.25
CA GLN A 96 16.75 -4.54 -23.77
C GLN A 96 17.95 -4.53 -22.81
N ILE A 97 18.96 -5.33 -23.10
CA ILE A 97 20.15 -5.48 -22.26
C ILE A 97 21.06 -4.25 -22.47
N PRO A 98 21.47 -3.53 -21.40
CA PRO A 98 22.35 -2.38 -21.52
C PRO A 98 23.63 -2.72 -22.28
N SER A 99 23.99 -1.90 -23.27
CA SER A 99 25.09 -2.25 -24.18
C SER A 99 25.97 -1.07 -24.59
N LEU A 100 27.27 -1.30 -24.65
CA LEU A 100 28.28 -0.37 -25.17
C LEU A 100 28.73 -0.82 -26.55
N TYR A 101 28.69 0.08 -27.52
CA TYR A 101 29.07 -0.20 -28.91
C TYR A 101 30.34 0.55 -29.29
N TYR A 102 31.32 -0.16 -29.83
CA TYR A 102 32.59 0.38 -30.33
C TYR A 102 32.75 0.05 -31.81
N PHE A 103 32.91 1.09 -32.63
CA PHE A 103 33.15 0.96 -34.07
C PHE A 103 34.57 1.46 -34.42
N CYS A 104 35.41 0.55 -34.90
CA CYS A 104 36.78 0.86 -35.32
C CYS A 104 36.82 1.30 -36.79
N GLN A 105 37.30 2.52 -37.04
CA GLN A 105 37.36 3.14 -38.38
C GLN A 105 38.73 3.00 -39.08
N GLY A 106 39.68 2.26 -38.48
CA GLY A 106 41.10 2.20 -38.87
C GLY A 106 41.39 2.38 -40.36
N ASP A 107 41.24 1.32 -41.17
CA ASP A 107 41.50 1.34 -42.62
C ASP A 107 40.28 1.82 -43.44
N GLU A 108 39.08 1.75 -42.89
CA GLU A 108 37.82 2.00 -43.59
C GLU A 108 36.86 2.85 -42.75
N LYS A 109 36.46 4.00 -43.31
CA LYS A 109 35.64 5.00 -42.63
C LYS A 109 34.15 4.87 -42.94
N GLU A 110 33.77 3.98 -43.85
CA GLU A 110 32.36 3.73 -44.15
C GLU A 110 31.65 3.13 -42.94
N LYS A 111 30.44 3.61 -42.64
CA LYS A 111 29.69 3.21 -41.45
C LYS A 111 28.92 1.91 -41.74
N THR A 112 28.93 0.99 -40.79
CA THR A 112 28.12 -0.23 -40.89
C THR A 112 26.63 0.08 -40.73
N GLN A 113 25.76 -0.82 -41.23
CA GLN A 113 24.30 -0.70 -41.09
C GLN A 113 23.87 -0.55 -39.62
N VAL A 114 24.49 -1.33 -38.71
CA VAL A 114 24.24 -1.27 -37.26
C VAL A 114 24.68 0.09 -36.69
N GLN A 115 25.80 0.64 -37.16
CA GLN A 115 26.25 1.97 -36.74
C GLN A 115 25.26 3.07 -37.16
N LEU A 116 24.62 2.93 -38.32
CA LEU A 116 23.60 3.88 -38.79
C LEU A 116 22.29 3.77 -38.00
N GLU A 117 21.91 2.56 -37.58
CA GLU A 117 20.72 2.32 -36.76
C GLU A 117 20.84 2.95 -35.37
N LEU A 118 22.04 2.91 -34.77
CA LEU A 118 22.37 3.50 -33.48
C LEU A 118 22.53 5.04 -33.48
N LEU A 119 22.34 5.72 -34.62
CA LEU A 119 22.34 7.20 -34.69
C LEU A 119 21.00 7.83 -34.28
N LYS A 120 19.96 7.03 -34.05
CA LYS A 120 18.64 7.53 -33.64
C LYS A 120 18.68 8.05 -32.20
N PRO A 121 17.91 9.11 -31.86
CA PRO A 121 17.94 9.73 -30.53
C PRO A 121 17.56 8.81 -29.36
N THR A 122 16.85 7.71 -29.64
CA THR A 122 16.33 6.74 -28.66
C THR A 122 17.26 5.56 -28.40
N GLU A 123 18.38 5.48 -29.12
CA GLU A 123 19.26 4.29 -29.11
C GLU A 123 20.51 4.49 -28.25
N ALA A 124 21.19 3.39 -27.94
CA ALA A 124 22.41 3.40 -27.13
C ALA A 124 23.53 4.23 -27.79
N LYS A 125 24.22 5.04 -26.97
CA LYS A 125 25.35 5.86 -27.44
C LYS A 125 26.52 4.94 -27.80
N HIS A 126 27.04 5.10 -29.02
CA HIS A 126 28.21 4.36 -29.49
C HIS A 126 29.48 5.22 -29.47
N SER A 127 30.63 4.56 -29.42
CA SER A 127 31.96 5.18 -29.52
C SER A 127 32.61 4.81 -30.86
N ILE A 128 33.32 5.78 -31.43
CA ILE A 128 34.11 5.61 -32.65
C ILE A 128 35.58 5.64 -32.23
N ILE A 129 36.32 4.59 -32.58
CA ILE A 129 37.73 4.43 -32.24
C ILE A 129 38.57 4.31 -33.51
N ASN A 130 39.83 4.71 -33.45
CA ASN A 130 40.75 4.64 -34.59
C ASN A 130 41.61 3.36 -34.58
N SER A 131 41.70 2.69 -33.42
CA SER A 131 42.48 1.47 -33.26
C SER A 131 41.93 0.58 -32.14
N PHE A 132 42.32 -0.69 -32.15
CA PHE A 132 41.98 -1.65 -31.09
C PHE A 132 42.68 -1.30 -29.76
N SER A 133 43.84 -0.65 -29.80
CA SER A 133 44.50 -0.15 -28.58
C SER A 133 43.65 0.88 -27.85
N GLU A 134 42.98 1.76 -28.61
CA GLU A 134 42.07 2.77 -28.06
C GLU A 134 40.82 2.13 -27.40
N PHE A 135 40.36 0.98 -27.91
CA PHE A 135 39.35 0.17 -27.23
C PHE A 135 39.85 -0.37 -25.91
N ILE A 136 41.04 -0.97 -25.89
CA ILE A 136 41.62 -1.58 -24.68
C ILE A 136 41.83 -0.54 -23.59
N GLU A 137 42.36 0.64 -23.94
CA GLU A 137 42.62 1.73 -23.00
C GLU A 137 41.34 2.33 -22.41
N ASN A 138 40.32 2.57 -23.24
CA ASN A 138 39.17 3.35 -22.83
C ASN A 138 37.97 2.52 -22.35
N CYS A 139 37.87 1.24 -22.74
CA CYS A 139 36.68 0.43 -22.48
C CYS A 139 36.36 0.31 -20.98
N ALA A 140 37.37 0.00 -20.16
CA ALA A 140 37.18 -0.11 -18.71
C ALA A 140 36.79 1.23 -18.08
N GLN A 141 37.42 2.32 -18.51
CA GLN A 141 37.10 3.66 -18.00
C GLN A 141 35.68 4.09 -18.38
N HIS A 142 35.25 3.83 -19.61
CA HIS A 142 33.90 4.12 -20.08
C HIS A 142 32.85 3.34 -19.27
N LEU A 143 33.06 2.03 -19.07
CA LEU A 143 32.13 1.20 -18.30
C LEU A 143 32.04 1.66 -16.85
N VAL A 144 33.17 1.87 -16.18
CA VAL A 144 33.20 2.36 -14.80
C VAL A 144 32.55 3.74 -14.68
N SER A 145 32.82 4.65 -15.62
CA SER A 145 32.22 5.98 -15.63
C SER A 145 30.69 5.93 -15.80
N ASP A 146 30.20 5.03 -16.67
CA ASP A 146 28.77 4.84 -16.90
C ASP A 146 28.07 4.25 -15.67
N VAL A 147 28.65 3.22 -15.05
CA VAL A 147 28.17 2.64 -13.79
C VAL A 147 28.11 3.71 -12.69
N LEU A 148 29.17 4.51 -12.52
CA LEU A 148 29.21 5.60 -11.54
C LEU A 148 28.19 6.70 -11.83
N LEU A 149 27.95 7.03 -13.09
CA LEU A 149 26.99 8.05 -13.50
C LEU A 149 25.55 7.56 -13.28
N THR A 150 25.26 6.32 -13.63
CA THR A 150 23.99 5.64 -13.35
C THR A 150 23.73 5.57 -11.85
N PHE A 151 24.73 5.20 -11.04
CA PHE A 151 24.63 5.20 -9.58
C PHE A 151 24.44 6.61 -9.00
N LYS A 152 25.15 7.64 -9.51
CA LYS A 152 24.97 9.03 -9.07
C LYS A 152 23.59 9.58 -9.43
N ARG A 153 23.05 9.20 -10.59
CA ARG A 153 21.67 9.53 -10.99
C ARG A 153 20.68 8.90 -10.02
N TYR A 154 20.83 7.61 -9.71
CA TYR A 154 20.05 6.91 -8.68
C TYR A 154 20.09 7.64 -7.32
N ARG A 155 21.29 8.01 -6.82
CA ARG A 155 21.43 8.71 -5.53
C ARG A 155 20.83 10.12 -5.51
N LYS A 156 20.94 10.89 -6.60
CA LYS A 156 20.37 12.25 -6.68
C LYS A 156 18.84 12.23 -6.73
N LEU A 157 18.24 11.20 -7.33
CA LEU A 157 16.79 11.03 -7.41
C LEU A 157 16.15 10.71 -6.04
N GLN A 158 16.89 10.11 -5.10
CA GLN A 158 16.43 9.92 -3.72
C GLN A 158 16.33 11.23 -2.89
N HIS A 159 16.83 12.37 -3.39
CA HIS A 159 16.88 13.65 -2.64
C HIS A 159 16.17 14.85 -3.33
N GLY A 160 15.31 14.62 -4.32
CA GLY A 160 14.29 15.60 -4.74
C GLY A 160 14.17 15.85 -6.25
N GLN A 161 12.95 15.72 -6.80
CA GLN A 161 12.03 16.84 -7.05
C GLN A 161 10.70 16.32 -7.65
N ASN A 162 9.65 17.09 -7.36
CA ASN A 162 8.26 16.89 -7.76
C ASN A 162 8.04 17.28 -9.21
N GLU A 163 7.52 16.36 -10.03
CA GLU A 163 6.77 16.70 -11.24
C GLU A 163 5.58 15.74 -11.34
N ILE A 164 4.48 16.07 -10.65
CA ILE A 164 3.17 15.59 -11.10
C ILE A 164 2.85 16.37 -12.38
N SER A 165 2.75 15.65 -13.48
CA SER A 165 2.10 16.10 -14.70
C SER A 165 0.66 16.54 -14.42
N GLU A 166 0.31 17.77 -14.79
CA GLU A 166 -0.99 18.44 -14.62
C GLU A 166 -2.21 17.77 -15.31
N VAL A 167 -2.14 16.48 -15.65
CA VAL A 167 -3.19 15.79 -16.42
C VAL A 167 -4.34 15.30 -15.52
N ASP A 168 -4.15 15.15 -14.21
CA ASP A 168 -5.18 14.58 -13.32
C ASP A 168 -6.09 15.62 -12.64
N LYS A 169 -5.98 16.92 -12.95
CA LYS A 169 -6.87 17.98 -12.41
C LYS A 169 -8.19 18.17 -13.19
N LYS A 170 -8.52 17.28 -14.12
CA LYS A 170 -9.84 17.25 -14.78
C LYS A 170 -10.54 15.91 -14.56
N ILE A 171 -10.89 15.62 -13.31
CA ILE A 171 -12.03 14.75 -13.06
C ILE A 171 -13.25 15.67 -13.03
N GLU A 172 -14.07 15.46 -14.05
CA GLU A 172 -15.20 16.26 -14.48
C GLU A 172 -16.23 16.50 -13.38
N ASN A 173 -16.74 17.74 -13.35
CA ASN A 173 -18.08 18.04 -12.88
C ASN A 173 -19.08 17.29 -13.77
N ILE A 174 -19.34 16.03 -13.48
CA ILE A 174 -20.52 15.34 -13.99
C ILE A 174 -21.66 15.74 -13.07
N GLU A 175 -22.38 16.80 -13.44
CA GLU A 175 -23.75 17.00 -12.98
C GLU A 175 -24.59 15.84 -13.52
N VAL A 176 -24.73 14.79 -12.71
CA VAL A 176 -25.79 13.81 -12.91
C VAL A 176 -27.09 14.49 -12.51
N GLN A 177 -27.76 15.13 -13.46
CA GLN A 177 -29.18 15.46 -13.33
C GLN A 177 -29.98 14.14 -13.40
N MET A 178 -30.06 13.42 -12.28
CA MET A 178 -31.14 12.46 -12.09
C MET A 178 -32.35 13.20 -11.53
N LYS A 179 -33.16 13.75 -12.45
CA LYS A 179 -34.56 14.03 -12.18
C LYS A 179 -35.32 12.70 -12.27
N ASN A 180 -35.48 12.03 -11.14
CA ASN A 180 -36.71 11.29 -10.86
C ASN A 180 -37.37 11.96 -9.65
N PRO A 181 -38.67 12.30 -9.73
CA PRO A 181 -39.36 13.03 -8.68
C PRO A 181 -39.76 12.08 -7.55
N ASN A 182 -39.50 12.54 -6.33
CA ASN A 182 -39.95 12.02 -5.04
C ASN A 182 -39.22 10.76 -4.55
N ASN A 183 -38.23 10.97 -3.66
CA ASN A 183 -37.95 10.23 -2.41
C ASN A 183 -36.49 10.26 -1.94
N ASN A 184 -35.58 10.90 -2.68
CA ASN A 184 -34.16 10.93 -2.30
C ASN A 184 -33.84 12.11 -1.39
N VAL A 185 -33.10 11.87 -0.29
CA VAL A 185 -32.43 12.96 0.42
C VAL A 185 -31.37 13.58 -0.48
N VAL A 186 -31.63 14.81 -0.89
CA VAL A 186 -30.66 15.66 -1.57
C VAL A 186 -30.07 16.59 -0.52
N LEU A 187 -28.87 16.26 -0.05
CA LEU A 187 -28.10 17.15 0.79
C LEU A 187 -27.40 18.19 -0.08
N GLU A 188 -27.61 19.46 0.23
CA GLU A 188 -26.87 20.56 -0.38
C GLU A 188 -25.38 20.42 -0.07
N LYS A 189 -24.51 20.80 -1.01
CA LYS A 189 -23.04 20.69 -0.86
C LYS A 189 -22.53 21.37 0.43
N GLU A 190 -23.19 22.44 0.85
CA GLU A 190 -22.88 23.17 2.09
C GLU A 190 -23.03 22.31 3.35
N LYS A 191 -23.98 21.36 3.36
CA LYS A 191 -24.20 20.41 4.45
C LYS A 191 -23.22 19.22 4.44
N LEU A 192 -22.40 19.11 3.40
CA LEU A 192 -21.40 18.07 3.23
C LEU A 192 -19.98 18.56 3.55
N VAL A 193 -19.84 19.80 4.00
CA VAL A 193 -18.55 20.40 4.36
C VAL A 193 -18.05 19.77 5.67
N ASN A 194 -16.87 19.16 5.60
CA ASN A 194 -16.24 18.39 6.68
C ASN A 194 -14.74 18.72 6.86
N GLU A 195 -14.39 20.00 6.82
CA GLU A 195 -13.01 20.51 6.87
C GLU A 195 -12.23 20.04 8.10
N LEU A 196 -12.85 19.96 9.27
CA LEU A 196 -12.22 19.48 10.51
C LEU A 196 -11.93 17.98 10.43
N CYS A 197 -12.86 17.17 9.92
CA CYS A 197 -12.61 15.75 9.68
C CYS A 197 -11.48 15.55 8.65
N ARG A 198 -11.49 16.28 7.54
CA ARG A 198 -10.43 16.23 6.53
C ARG A 198 -9.08 16.63 7.11
N ASN A 199 -9.03 17.72 7.87
CA ASN A 199 -7.81 18.16 8.56
C ASN A 199 -7.30 17.11 9.55
N TYR A 200 -8.19 16.42 10.28
CA TYR A 200 -7.81 15.33 11.16
C TYR A 200 -7.13 14.20 10.39
N PHE A 201 -7.78 13.65 9.36
CA PHE A 201 -7.22 12.53 8.60
C PHE A 201 -5.96 12.92 7.81
N SER A 202 -5.89 14.16 7.31
CA SER A 202 -4.70 14.65 6.62
C SER A 202 -3.50 14.80 7.56
N ASN A 203 -3.74 15.27 8.79
CA ASN A 203 -2.71 15.27 9.83
C ASN A 203 -2.32 13.84 10.24
N TYR A 204 -3.31 12.98 10.47
CA TYR A 204 -3.10 11.60 10.91
C TYR A 204 -2.31 10.75 9.89
N LEU A 205 -2.60 10.90 8.59
CA LEU A 205 -1.97 10.11 7.53
C LEU A 205 -0.74 10.78 6.93
N PHE A 206 -0.72 12.11 6.82
CA PHE A 206 0.29 12.83 6.04
C PHE A 206 1.04 13.90 6.85
N ASN A 207 0.81 13.99 8.16
CA ASN A 207 1.45 14.96 9.06
C ASN A 207 1.29 16.43 8.58
N LYS A 208 0.16 16.74 7.94
CA LYS A 208 -0.18 18.11 7.53
C LYS A 208 -0.65 18.93 8.72
N LYS A 209 -0.23 20.20 8.78
CA LYS A 209 -0.60 21.11 9.86
C LYS A 209 -2.12 21.28 9.96
N GLN A 210 -2.64 21.12 11.16
CA GLN A 210 -4.05 21.39 11.47
C GLN A 210 -4.34 22.89 11.33
N GLN A 211 -5.43 23.22 10.64
CA GLN A 211 -5.99 24.57 10.65
C GLN A 211 -6.93 24.73 11.84
N GLN A 212 -6.81 25.84 12.56
CA GLN A 212 -7.64 26.11 13.72
C GLN A 212 -8.97 26.72 13.26
N ILE A 213 -10.03 25.91 13.28
CA ILE A 213 -11.38 26.35 12.94
C ILE A 213 -12.19 26.48 14.23
N SER A 214 -12.89 27.59 14.39
CA SER A 214 -13.52 28.02 15.67
C SER A 214 -15.00 27.67 15.78
N LYS A 215 -15.61 27.09 14.75
CA LYS A 215 -17.06 26.84 14.70
C LYS A 215 -17.39 25.47 15.30
N LYS A 216 -18.27 25.45 16.30
CA LYS A 216 -18.79 24.22 16.95
C LYS A 216 -20.04 23.69 16.25
N ASP A 217 -19.93 23.36 14.97
CA ASP A 217 -21.00 22.76 14.19
C ASP A 217 -20.91 21.23 14.13
N PHE A 218 -21.68 20.60 13.25
CA PHE A 218 -21.73 19.14 13.14
C PHE A 218 -20.37 18.52 12.81
N ASP A 219 -19.57 19.16 11.94
CA ASP A 219 -18.23 18.70 11.59
C ASP A 219 -17.27 18.77 12.79
N TYR A 220 -17.39 19.81 13.63
CA TYR A 220 -16.67 19.87 14.90
C TYR A 220 -16.95 18.64 15.76
N TYR A 221 -18.22 18.30 16.01
CA TYR A 221 -18.52 17.11 16.82
C TYR A 221 -18.09 15.81 16.14
N CYS A 222 -18.16 15.71 14.82
CA CYS A 222 -17.60 14.58 14.08
C CYS A 222 -16.09 14.45 14.32
N SER A 223 -15.32 15.54 14.27
CA SER A 223 -13.89 15.52 14.58
C SER A 223 -13.58 15.16 16.03
N ARG A 224 -14.46 15.53 16.98
CA ARG A 224 -14.30 15.15 18.40
C ARG A 224 -14.52 13.65 18.61
N TYR A 225 -15.43 13.04 17.86
CA TYR A 225 -15.66 11.59 17.94
C TYR A 225 -14.47 10.77 17.42
N LEU A 226 -13.64 11.32 16.54
CA LEU A 226 -12.39 10.66 16.11
C LEU A 226 -11.44 10.41 17.28
N LEU A 227 -11.49 11.21 18.34
CA LEU A 227 -10.70 10.99 19.55
C LEU A 227 -11.14 9.71 20.28
N THR A 228 -12.43 9.37 20.21
CA THR A 228 -12.98 8.11 20.73
C THR A 228 -12.51 6.92 19.88
N MET A 229 -12.27 7.14 18.59
CA MET A 229 -11.81 6.09 17.67
C MET A 229 -10.29 5.89 17.67
N PHE A 230 -9.50 6.94 17.87
CA PHE A 230 -8.05 6.91 17.62
C PHE A 230 -7.21 7.35 18.82
N GLU A 231 -7.79 7.99 19.85
CA GLU A 231 -7.04 8.66 20.94
C GLU A 231 -7.52 8.28 22.35
N ASN A 232 -8.08 7.09 22.52
CA ASN A 232 -8.46 6.47 23.80
C ASN A 232 -9.45 7.28 24.66
N THR A 233 -10.20 8.19 24.03
CA THR A 233 -11.30 8.92 24.68
C THR A 233 -12.50 7.97 24.84
N THR A 234 -13.21 8.01 25.96
CA THR A 234 -14.37 7.14 26.17
C THR A 234 -15.62 7.65 25.42
N ILE A 235 -16.58 6.76 25.14
CA ILE A 235 -17.87 7.18 24.55
C ILE A 235 -18.69 8.06 25.52
N GLU A 236 -18.42 7.97 26.82
CA GLU A 236 -19.08 8.76 27.86
C GLU A 236 -18.60 10.22 27.84
N GLU A 237 -17.35 10.45 27.47
CA GLU A 237 -16.76 11.78 27.30
C GLU A 237 -17.25 12.47 26.02
N PHE A 238 -17.76 11.72 25.05
CA PHE A 238 -18.35 12.28 23.84
C PHE A 238 -19.70 12.93 24.14
N ASN A 239 -19.82 14.23 23.85
CA ASN A 239 -21.06 14.98 24.11
C ASN A 239 -22.13 14.66 23.05
N MET A 240 -22.81 13.52 23.25
CA MET A 240 -23.86 13.02 22.37
C MET A 240 -25.01 14.02 22.22
N ASN A 241 -25.36 14.75 23.28
CA ASN A 241 -26.47 15.72 23.26
C ASN A 241 -26.20 16.87 22.29
N LEU A 242 -25.03 17.52 22.39
CA LEU A 242 -24.69 18.62 21.48
C LEU A 242 -24.41 18.13 20.05
N PHE A 243 -23.88 16.91 19.91
CA PHE A 243 -23.75 16.26 18.61
C PHE A 243 -25.12 16.08 17.94
N LEU A 244 -26.09 15.48 18.62
CA LEU A 244 -27.45 15.28 18.10
C LEU A 244 -28.16 16.61 17.84
N GLU A 245 -27.98 17.62 18.69
CA GLU A 245 -28.51 18.97 18.45
C GLU A 245 -27.94 19.56 17.15
N SER A 246 -26.63 19.40 16.91
CA SER A 246 -26.00 19.86 15.67
C SER A 246 -26.46 19.07 14.44
N LEU A 247 -26.67 17.77 14.57
CA LEU A 247 -27.14 16.88 13.50
C LEU A 247 -28.59 17.20 13.10
N SER A 248 -29.45 17.59 14.05
CA SER A 248 -30.83 17.99 13.79
C SER A 248 -30.96 19.19 12.85
N LYS A 249 -29.91 20.03 12.78
CA LYS A 249 -29.82 21.19 11.88
C LYS A 249 -29.36 20.79 10.47
N VAL A 250 -28.75 19.62 10.32
CA VAL A 250 -28.24 19.09 9.05
C VAL A 250 -29.29 18.24 8.35
N LEU A 251 -29.85 17.25 9.05
CA LEU A 251 -30.79 16.29 8.50
C LEU A 251 -32.24 16.80 8.47
N PRO A 252 -33.03 16.42 7.45
CA PRO A 252 -34.48 16.58 7.50
C PRO A 252 -35.10 15.80 8.67
N THR A 253 -36.20 16.32 9.23
CA THR A 253 -36.89 15.73 10.40
C THR A 253 -37.19 14.23 10.25
N PRO A 254 -37.70 13.70 9.12
CA PRO A 254 -37.97 12.28 8.97
C PRO A 254 -36.73 11.39 9.16
N TYR A 255 -35.56 11.88 8.73
CA TYR A 255 -34.27 11.20 8.88
C TYR A 255 -33.72 11.35 10.28
N PHE A 256 -33.77 12.57 10.83
CA PHE A 256 -33.21 12.84 12.16
C PHE A 256 -33.87 11.97 13.24
N GLU A 257 -35.20 11.81 13.25
CA GLU A 257 -35.89 10.98 14.26
C GLU A 257 -35.44 9.50 14.23
N ILE A 258 -35.07 8.98 13.06
CA ILE A 258 -34.57 7.61 12.91
C ILE A 258 -33.11 7.55 13.38
N VAL A 259 -32.29 8.49 12.90
CA VAL A 259 -30.85 8.53 13.15
C VAL A 259 -30.54 8.84 14.62
N GLU A 260 -31.35 9.65 15.30
CA GLU A 260 -31.24 9.91 16.73
C GLU A 260 -31.35 8.61 17.54
N LYS A 261 -32.39 7.80 17.28
CA LYS A 261 -32.54 6.48 17.93
C LYS A 261 -31.37 5.56 17.62
N ARG A 262 -30.89 5.57 16.38
CA ARG A 262 -29.73 4.78 15.95
C ARG A 262 -28.46 5.18 16.70
N TRP A 263 -28.23 6.47 16.91
CA TRP A 263 -27.07 6.96 17.67
C TRP A 263 -27.13 6.62 19.16
N ILE A 264 -28.30 6.74 19.78
CA ILE A 264 -28.50 6.30 21.17
C ILE A 264 -28.26 4.79 21.27
N SER A 265 -28.75 4.02 20.29
CA SER A 265 -28.48 2.58 20.18
C SER A 265 -26.98 2.26 20.05
N ASN A 266 -26.23 3.03 19.26
CA ASN A 266 -24.77 2.89 19.12
C ASN A 266 -24.04 3.20 20.44
N GLN A 267 -24.47 4.23 21.17
CA GLN A 267 -23.91 4.55 22.48
C GLN A 267 -24.14 3.39 23.47
N LYS A 268 -25.37 2.85 23.51
CA LYS A 268 -25.70 1.68 24.33
C LYS A 268 -24.88 0.45 23.96
N TYR A 269 -24.62 0.24 22.68
CA TYR A 269 -23.75 -0.85 22.21
C TYR A 269 -22.33 -0.73 22.75
N TYR A 270 -21.73 0.47 22.72
CA TYR A 270 -20.39 0.70 23.25
C TYR A 270 -20.32 0.61 24.77
N LEU A 271 -21.42 0.90 25.47
CA LEU A 271 -21.57 0.71 26.91
C LEU A 271 -21.96 -0.74 27.28
N GLU A 272 -21.99 -1.66 26.31
CA GLU A 272 -22.34 -3.08 26.48
C GLU A 272 -23.76 -3.33 27.03
N ASP A 273 -24.64 -2.34 26.93
CA ASP A 273 -26.08 -2.45 27.17
C ASP A 273 -26.74 -3.01 25.89
N TYR A 274 -26.43 -4.28 25.62
CA TYR A 274 -26.75 -4.95 24.35
C TYR A 274 -28.25 -5.07 24.09
N ASP A 275 -29.04 -5.34 25.12
CA ASP A 275 -30.49 -5.51 24.98
C ASP A 275 -31.15 -4.16 24.61
N ALA A 276 -30.86 -3.09 25.36
CA ALA A 276 -31.38 -1.76 25.03
C ALA A 276 -30.87 -1.27 23.67
N SER A 277 -29.62 -1.59 23.31
CA SER A 277 -29.08 -1.27 22.00
C SER A 277 -29.88 -1.92 20.87
N ILE A 278 -30.18 -3.22 20.96
CA ILE A 278 -30.95 -3.94 19.94
C ILE A 278 -32.38 -3.42 19.88
N GLU A 279 -33.04 -3.20 21.02
CA GLU A 279 -34.40 -2.66 21.07
C GLU A 279 -34.48 -1.31 20.35
N LEU A 280 -33.60 -0.36 20.68
CA LEU A 280 -33.55 0.95 20.04
C LEU A 280 -33.26 0.87 18.53
N LEU A 281 -32.43 -0.07 18.09
CA LEU A 281 -32.12 -0.25 16.67
C LEU A 281 -33.34 -0.80 15.91
N LYS A 282 -34.09 -1.73 16.51
CA LYS A 282 -35.35 -2.26 15.96
C LYS A 282 -36.45 -1.20 15.94
N GLU A 283 -36.50 -0.32 16.94
CA GLU A 283 -37.39 0.84 16.92
C GLU A 283 -37.05 1.80 15.78
N ALA A 284 -35.76 2.09 15.57
CA ALA A 284 -35.30 2.93 14.45
C ALA A 284 -35.69 2.30 13.10
N LEU A 285 -35.50 0.99 12.94
CA LEU A 285 -35.93 0.24 11.76
C LEU A 285 -37.45 0.33 11.55
N THR A 286 -38.24 0.10 12.60
CA THR A 286 -39.71 0.17 12.53
C THR A 286 -40.18 1.58 12.15
N LEU A 287 -39.53 2.61 12.68
CA LEU A 287 -39.82 4.00 12.33
C LEU A 287 -39.48 4.28 10.85
N ALA A 288 -38.34 3.77 10.39
CA ALA A 288 -37.90 3.88 9.00
C ALA A 288 -38.92 3.21 8.05
N GLU A 289 -39.35 1.99 8.36
CA GLU A 289 -40.36 1.26 7.57
C GLU A 289 -41.72 1.96 7.55
N LYS A 290 -42.16 2.56 8.65
CA LYS A 290 -43.39 3.35 8.71
C LYS A 290 -43.33 4.61 7.83
N LYS A 291 -42.12 5.16 7.64
CA LYS A 291 -41.87 6.38 6.87
C LYS A 291 -41.32 6.11 5.47
N GLN A 292 -41.55 4.93 4.91
CA GLN A 292 -40.95 4.50 3.63
C GLN A 292 -41.26 5.44 2.43
N SER A 293 -42.30 6.29 2.52
CA SER A 293 -42.58 7.32 1.52
C SER A 293 -41.69 8.57 1.63
N GLU A 294 -41.02 8.77 2.76
CA GLU A 294 -40.23 9.96 3.08
C GLU A 294 -38.72 9.69 3.17
N ILE A 295 -38.34 8.42 3.26
CA ILE A 295 -36.94 8.00 3.40
C ILE A 295 -36.49 7.10 2.25
N ASP A 296 -35.19 7.15 1.98
CA ASP A 296 -34.54 6.30 1.02
C ASP A 296 -34.41 4.85 1.54
N GLU A 297 -34.61 3.88 0.64
CA GLU A 297 -34.47 2.45 0.95
C GLU A 297 -33.05 2.09 1.42
N TRP A 298 -32.02 2.81 0.95
CA TRP A 298 -30.65 2.53 1.37
C TRP A 298 -30.44 2.74 2.88
N LEU A 299 -31.13 3.70 3.51
CA LEU A 299 -31.03 3.94 4.95
C LEU A 299 -31.60 2.76 5.74
N VAL A 300 -32.72 2.20 5.27
CA VAL A 300 -33.33 1.01 5.86
C VAL A 300 -32.37 -0.17 5.78
N GLN A 301 -31.74 -0.37 4.62
CA GLN A 301 -30.77 -1.45 4.42
C GLN A 301 -29.51 -1.27 5.28
N ASP A 302 -29.03 -0.04 5.44
CA ASP A 302 -27.89 0.29 6.30
C ASP A 302 -28.19 0.01 7.78
N ILE A 303 -29.39 0.35 8.28
CA ILE A 303 -29.85 -0.03 9.63
C ILE A 303 -29.87 -1.56 9.79
N LEU A 304 -30.35 -2.29 8.78
CA LEU A 304 -30.39 -3.75 8.81
C LEU A 304 -28.99 -4.39 8.79
N ILE A 305 -28.03 -3.78 8.11
CA ILE A 305 -26.62 -4.21 8.12
C ILE A 305 -26.05 -4.07 9.54
N ASP A 306 -26.28 -2.94 10.20
CA ASP A 306 -25.88 -2.74 11.60
C ASP A 306 -26.55 -3.75 12.52
N LEU A 307 -27.86 -4.00 12.35
CA LEU A 307 -28.59 -4.97 13.15
C LEU A 307 -27.99 -6.36 13.00
N ARG A 308 -27.77 -6.82 11.76
CA ARG A 308 -27.14 -8.11 11.49
C ARG A 308 -25.77 -8.24 12.15
N ASN A 309 -24.92 -7.22 12.01
CA ASN A 309 -23.56 -7.24 12.53
C ASN A 309 -23.58 -7.28 14.07
N ARG A 310 -24.47 -6.50 14.68
CA ARG A 310 -24.65 -6.45 16.13
C ARG A 310 -25.19 -7.75 16.72
N GLU A 311 -26.22 -8.33 16.09
CA GLU A 311 -26.76 -9.64 16.47
C GLU A 311 -25.69 -10.73 16.47
N LYS A 312 -24.85 -10.76 15.43
CA LYS A 312 -23.74 -11.71 15.33
C LYS A 312 -22.70 -11.49 16.44
N SER A 313 -22.28 -10.24 16.66
CA SER A 313 -21.30 -9.92 17.70
C SER A 313 -21.80 -10.30 19.09
N ILE A 314 -23.07 -10.00 19.42
CA ILE A 314 -23.68 -10.35 20.71
C ILE A 314 -23.86 -11.86 20.87
N ALA A 315 -24.21 -12.58 19.79
CA ALA A 315 -24.29 -14.03 19.85
C ALA A 315 -22.92 -14.67 20.12
N GLU A 316 -21.86 -14.10 19.56
CA GLU A 316 -20.50 -14.56 19.77
C GLU A 316 -20.08 -14.45 21.25
N THR A 317 -20.42 -13.34 21.93
CA THR A 317 -20.15 -13.20 23.37
C THR A 317 -20.91 -14.21 24.23
N LYS A 318 -22.02 -14.76 23.71
CA LYS A 318 -22.84 -15.80 24.36
C LYS A 318 -22.49 -17.22 23.88
N ASN A 319 -21.44 -17.40 23.07
CA ASN A 319 -21.08 -18.68 22.43
C ASN A 319 -22.21 -19.28 21.57
N GLN A 320 -23.03 -18.44 20.98
CA GLN A 320 -24.16 -18.83 20.15
C GLN A 320 -23.83 -18.68 18.67
N TYR A 321 -24.16 -19.70 17.88
CA TYR A 321 -24.07 -19.64 16.44
C TYR A 321 -25.41 -19.25 15.83
N ILE A 322 -25.46 -18.09 15.17
CA ILE A 322 -26.63 -17.65 14.40
C ILE A 322 -26.44 -18.03 12.93
N VAL A 323 -27.21 -19.02 12.46
CA VAL A 323 -27.26 -19.42 11.04
C VAL A 323 -27.73 -18.26 10.17
N LYS A 324 -28.80 -17.59 10.59
CA LYS A 324 -29.37 -16.43 9.90
C LYS A 324 -29.96 -15.47 10.93
N SER A 325 -29.43 -14.25 10.97
CA SER A 325 -29.87 -13.21 11.88
C SER A 325 -31.15 -12.55 11.36
N GLU A 326 -31.90 -11.86 12.23
CA GLU A 326 -33.10 -11.12 11.83
C GLU A 326 -32.75 -10.05 10.79
N GLY A 327 -31.68 -9.30 11.03
CA GLY A 327 -31.17 -8.31 10.08
C GLY A 327 -30.88 -8.90 8.70
N GLN A 328 -30.25 -10.09 8.63
CA GLN A 328 -29.98 -10.75 7.33
C GLN A 328 -31.28 -11.27 6.67
N ALA A 329 -32.22 -11.82 7.44
CA ALA A 329 -33.50 -12.28 6.92
C ALA A 329 -34.32 -11.13 6.31
N CYS A 330 -34.34 -9.98 6.98
CA CYS A 330 -34.98 -8.77 6.48
C CYS A 330 -34.28 -8.23 5.24
N LEU A 331 -32.93 -8.19 5.20
CA LEU A 331 -32.18 -7.78 4.01
C LEU A 331 -32.51 -8.64 2.78
N ASP A 332 -32.52 -9.96 2.95
CA ASP A 332 -32.78 -10.90 1.85
C ASP A 332 -34.20 -10.76 1.27
N SER A 333 -35.15 -10.25 2.07
CA SER A 333 -36.52 -9.99 1.64
C SER A 333 -36.68 -8.72 0.81
N ARG A 334 -35.69 -7.83 0.83
CA ARG A 334 -35.74 -6.55 0.10
C ARG A 334 -35.55 -6.78 -1.40
N LYS A 335 -36.33 -6.05 -2.21
CA LYS A 335 -36.27 -6.14 -3.68
C LYS A 335 -35.13 -5.31 -4.28
N VAL A 336 -34.74 -4.24 -3.60
CA VAL A 336 -33.72 -3.30 -4.07
C VAL A 336 -32.35 -3.81 -3.65
N LYS A 337 -31.36 -3.74 -4.55
CA LYS A 337 -29.97 -4.08 -4.18
C LYS A 337 -29.43 -3.06 -3.18
N ILE A 338 -28.54 -3.50 -2.31
CA ILE A 338 -27.84 -2.61 -1.38
C ILE A 338 -26.99 -1.62 -2.17
N TYR A 339 -27.18 -0.32 -1.90
CA TYR A 339 -26.34 0.76 -2.41
C TYR A 339 -26.30 1.89 -1.38
N TYR A 340 -25.13 2.48 -1.12
CA TYR A 340 -24.98 3.69 -0.31
C TYR A 340 -24.30 4.76 -1.17
N PRO A 341 -25.04 5.66 -1.84
CA PRO A 341 -24.53 6.42 -2.99
C PRO A 341 -23.22 7.19 -2.75
N ILE A 342 -23.15 7.95 -1.66
CA ILE A 342 -22.00 8.82 -1.39
C ILE A 342 -20.81 8.01 -0.87
N ILE A 343 -21.05 7.08 0.06
CA ILE A 343 -20.00 6.22 0.62
C ILE A 343 -19.42 5.32 -0.47
N ASP A 344 -20.25 4.60 -1.23
CA ASP A 344 -19.81 3.69 -2.29
C ASP A 344 -19.01 4.43 -3.36
N ARG A 345 -19.38 5.66 -3.70
CA ARG A 345 -18.64 6.49 -4.67
C ARG A 345 -17.25 6.84 -4.15
N ASN A 346 -17.14 7.32 -2.91
CA ASN A 346 -15.84 7.70 -2.34
C ASN A 346 -14.94 6.50 -2.12
N GLU A 347 -15.50 5.38 -1.67
CA GLU A 347 -14.76 4.13 -1.49
C GLU A 347 -14.27 3.59 -2.84
N LYS A 348 -15.12 3.61 -3.86
CA LYS A 348 -14.73 3.26 -5.23
C LYS A 348 -13.61 4.16 -5.74
N ASN A 349 -13.69 5.47 -5.56
CA ASN A 349 -12.64 6.39 -6.00
C ASN A 349 -11.30 6.10 -5.32
N LEU A 350 -11.31 5.85 -4.00
CA LEU A 350 -10.12 5.47 -3.25
C LEU A 350 -9.48 4.19 -3.80
N PHE A 351 -10.27 3.12 -3.97
CA PHE A 351 -9.75 1.85 -4.48
C PHE A 351 -9.36 1.89 -5.94
N GLU A 352 -10.08 2.62 -6.79
CA GLU A 352 -9.67 2.83 -8.18
C GLU A 352 -8.34 3.57 -8.27
N TRP A 353 -8.08 4.53 -7.38
CA TRP A 353 -6.78 5.20 -7.32
C TRP A 353 -5.68 4.20 -6.93
N LEU A 354 -5.87 3.44 -5.85
CA LEU A 354 -4.92 2.42 -5.39
C LEU A 354 -4.61 1.39 -6.48
N GLU A 355 -5.64 0.92 -7.18
CA GLU A 355 -5.50 -0.05 -8.27
C GLU A 355 -4.74 0.54 -9.46
N LYS A 356 -5.11 1.74 -9.92
CA LYS A 356 -4.42 2.42 -11.03
C LYS A 356 -2.96 2.67 -10.69
N ASP A 357 -2.69 3.04 -9.45
CA ASP A 357 -1.34 3.28 -8.99
C ASP A 357 -0.50 1.99 -8.94
N ARG A 358 -1.08 0.90 -8.44
CA ARG A 358 -0.44 -0.43 -8.49
C ARG A 358 -0.14 -0.87 -9.92
N GLN A 359 -1.10 -0.71 -10.84
CA GLN A 359 -0.89 -1.04 -12.25
C GLN A 359 0.21 -0.18 -12.88
N LYS A 360 0.26 1.12 -12.55
CA LYS A 360 1.32 2.01 -13.01
C LYS A 360 2.69 1.53 -12.51
N SER A 361 2.83 1.16 -11.24
CA SER A 361 4.11 0.69 -10.70
C SER A 361 4.53 -0.67 -11.27
N GLU A 362 3.59 -1.59 -11.49
CA GLU A 362 3.86 -2.88 -12.15
C GLU A 362 4.27 -2.73 -13.62
N MET A 363 3.75 -1.73 -14.33
CA MET A 363 4.04 -1.46 -15.74
C MET A 363 5.25 -0.54 -15.96
N GLN A 364 5.80 0.07 -14.91
CA GLN A 364 6.92 0.99 -15.03
C GLN A 364 8.18 0.25 -15.52
N SER A 365 8.80 0.78 -16.57
CA SER A 365 10.13 0.32 -16.97
C SER A 365 11.13 0.66 -15.87
N TYR A 366 12.20 -0.13 -15.73
CA TYR A 366 13.29 0.12 -14.77
C TYR A 366 13.90 1.53 -14.86
N SER A 367 13.68 2.26 -15.95
CA SER A 367 14.20 3.61 -16.21
C SER A 367 13.22 4.74 -15.94
N THR A 368 11.95 4.44 -15.64
CA THR A 368 10.87 5.43 -15.47
C THR A 368 10.59 5.65 -13.99
N TRP A 369 10.74 6.88 -13.50
CA TRP A 369 10.40 7.26 -12.13
C TRP A 369 9.25 8.28 -12.11
N SER A 370 8.28 8.06 -11.23
CA SER A 370 7.22 9.03 -10.90
C SER A 370 7.29 9.40 -9.43
N SER A 371 7.32 10.69 -9.09
CA SER A 371 7.12 11.15 -7.71
C SER A 371 5.63 11.36 -7.44
N TYR A 372 5.17 10.91 -6.27
CA TYR A 372 3.88 11.33 -5.74
C TYR A 372 4.01 12.77 -5.26
N GLY A 373 3.19 13.66 -5.80
CA GLY A 373 2.95 14.96 -5.19
C GLY A 373 1.90 14.85 -4.09
N ASP A 374 0.97 15.80 -4.00
CA ASP A 374 0.05 15.85 -2.86
C ASP A 374 -1.00 14.73 -2.87
N LEU A 375 -0.90 13.82 -1.90
CA LEU A 375 -1.80 12.68 -1.71
C LEU A 375 -2.93 12.95 -0.71
N SER A 376 -3.09 14.18 -0.18
CA SER A 376 -4.12 14.44 0.84
C SER A 376 -5.56 14.25 0.34
N PHE A 377 -5.81 14.31 -0.97
CA PHE A 377 -7.13 14.00 -1.50
C PHE A 377 -7.56 12.55 -1.18
N LEU A 378 -6.61 11.64 -0.92
CA LEU A 378 -6.91 10.28 -0.46
C LEU A 378 -7.45 10.28 0.98
N SER A 379 -6.91 11.15 1.85
CA SER A 379 -7.49 11.36 3.18
C SER A 379 -8.88 11.99 3.11
N ASP A 380 -9.16 12.80 2.09
CA ASP A 380 -10.49 13.40 1.91
C ASP A 380 -11.56 12.35 1.60
N TYR A 381 -11.26 11.33 0.79
CA TYR A 381 -12.21 10.22 0.56
C TYR A 381 -12.57 9.49 1.87
N ILE A 382 -11.58 9.22 2.72
CA ILE A 382 -11.79 8.58 4.03
C ILE A 382 -12.62 9.50 4.94
N ALA A 383 -12.29 10.79 4.99
CA ALA A 383 -13.01 11.79 5.77
C ALA A 383 -14.48 11.93 5.32
N ASP A 384 -14.73 11.89 4.01
CA ASP A 384 -16.08 12.00 3.45
C ASP A 384 -16.91 10.74 3.77
N ILE A 385 -16.32 9.54 3.68
CA ILE A 385 -16.98 8.30 4.09
C ILE A 385 -17.31 8.33 5.57
N TYR A 386 -16.33 8.69 6.41
CA TYR A 386 -16.51 8.82 7.85
C TYR A 386 -17.62 9.82 8.19
N TYR A 387 -17.58 11.01 7.60
CA TYR A 387 -18.55 12.06 7.87
C TYR A 387 -19.98 11.66 7.48
N GLN A 388 -20.15 10.95 6.36
CA GLN A 388 -21.44 10.38 5.98
C GLN A 388 -21.90 9.29 6.94
N ALA A 389 -21.01 8.38 7.33
CA ALA A 389 -21.34 7.35 8.32
C ALA A 389 -21.75 7.98 9.66
N MET A 390 -21.08 9.05 10.08
CA MET A 390 -21.46 9.83 11.26
C MET A 390 -22.84 10.48 11.11
N MET A 391 -23.11 11.08 9.95
CA MET A 391 -24.38 11.76 9.68
C MET A 391 -25.57 10.83 9.78
N PHE A 392 -25.46 9.59 9.33
CA PHE A 392 -26.58 8.63 9.34
C PHE A 392 -26.47 7.57 10.46
N GLY A 393 -25.46 7.68 11.32
CA GLY A 393 -25.25 6.79 12.47
C GLY A 393 -24.87 5.36 12.10
N SER A 394 -24.22 5.16 10.96
CA SER A 394 -23.81 3.84 10.50
C SER A 394 -22.57 3.33 11.23
N LEU A 395 -22.78 2.46 12.22
CA LEU A 395 -21.69 1.91 13.00
C LEU A 395 -20.78 1.02 12.13
N THR A 396 -21.37 0.28 11.19
CA THR A 396 -20.61 -0.56 10.25
C THR A 396 -19.66 0.26 9.40
N TYR A 397 -20.11 1.40 8.84
CA TYR A 397 -19.24 2.24 8.02
C TYR A 397 -18.27 3.10 8.85
N ILE A 398 -18.65 3.49 10.08
CA ILE A 398 -17.70 4.09 11.04
C ILE A 398 -16.53 3.13 11.28
N ASN A 399 -16.81 1.87 11.61
CA ASN A 399 -15.77 0.86 11.82
C ASN A 399 -14.99 0.53 10.53
N ARG A 400 -15.63 0.64 9.36
CA ARG A 400 -14.98 0.43 8.06
C ARG A 400 -13.85 1.43 7.79
N VAL A 401 -13.83 2.59 8.46
CA VAL A 401 -12.73 3.58 8.35
C VAL A 401 -11.37 2.95 8.65
N TYR A 402 -11.26 2.07 9.66
CA TYR A 402 -10.00 1.39 9.96
C TYR A 402 -9.55 0.51 8.79
N TYR A 403 -10.47 -0.20 8.13
CA TYR A 403 -10.16 -0.98 6.93
C TYR A 403 -9.71 -0.11 5.76
N LEU A 404 -10.34 1.05 5.53
CA LEU A 404 -9.92 1.97 4.46
C LEU A 404 -8.53 2.53 4.70
N ILE A 405 -8.25 2.95 5.94
CA ILE A 405 -6.92 3.38 6.37
C ILE A 405 -5.90 2.25 6.18
N GLN A 406 -6.24 1.04 6.63
CA GLN A 406 -5.36 -0.13 6.51
C GLN A 406 -4.96 -0.39 5.05
N ASN A 407 -5.91 -0.38 4.10
CA ASN A 407 -5.58 -0.63 2.69
C ASN A 407 -4.74 0.50 2.09
N LEU A 408 -5.07 1.76 2.42
CA LEU A 408 -4.30 2.90 1.97
C LEU A 408 -2.86 2.85 2.49
N THR A 409 -2.67 2.67 3.80
CA THR A 409 -1.34 2.65 4.40
C THR A 409 -0.54 1.40 4.03
N TYR A 410 -1.20 0.26 3.80
CA TYR A 410 -0.56 -0.92 3.22
C TYR A 410 0.06 -0.59 1.86
N HIS A 411 -0.75 -0.06 0.94
CA HIS A 411 -0.29 0.31 -0.40
C HIS A 411 0.83 1.34 -0.35
N LEU A 412 0.65 2.42 0.42
CA LEU A 412 1.67 3.46 0.55
C LEU A 412 2.98 2.95 1.15
N SER A 413 2.93 2.00 2.09
CA SER A 413 4.12 1.42 2.72
C SER A 413 4.89 0.48 1.79
N LEU A 414 4.29 -0.04 0.71
CA LEU A 414 5.02 -0.85 -0.28
C LEU A 414 6.03 -0.04 -1.09
N PHE A 415 5.77 1.27 -1.26
CA PHE A 415 6.56 2.15 -2.13
C PHE A 415 7.30 3.24 -1.36
N SER A 416 7.25 3.22 -0.03
CA SER A 416 7.81 4.26 0.83
C SER A 416 8.26 3.70 2.17
N ASP A 417 9.43 4.13 2.61
CA ASP A 417 9.96 3.85 3.95
C ASP A 417 9.40 4.83 5.02
N TYR A 418 8.33 5.56 4.71
CA TYR A 418 7.72 6.51 5.66
C TYR A 418 7.09 5.76 6.84
N TRP A 419 7.87 5.70 7.92
CA TRP A 419 7.58 4.93 9.13
C TRP A 419 6.18 5.13 9.72
N PRO A 420 5.61 6.36 9.79
CA PRO A 420 4.26 6.53 10.32
C PRO A 420 3.17 5.76 9.55
N TRP A 421 3.33 5.47 8.25
CA TRP A 421 2.38 4.63 7.53
C TRP A 421 2.42 3.18 7.96
N VAL A 422 3.60 2.63 8.24
CA VAL A 422 3.78 1.28 8.77
C VAL A 422 3.14 1.16 10.16
N MET A 423 3.36 2.17 11.02
CA MET A 423 2.74 2.24 12.35
C MET A 423 1.21 2.28 12.26
N THR A 424 0.66 3.13 11.38
CA THR A 424 -0.78 3.24 11.17
C THR A 424 -1.38 1.97 10.54
N LEU A 425 -0.66 1.31 9.62
CA LEU A 425 -1.03 0.01 9.08
C LEU A 425 -1.14 -1.05 10.19
N LEU A 426 -0.15 -1.13 11.08
CA LEU A 426 -0.15 -2.10 12.17
C LEU A 426 -1.31 -1.82 13.13
N ASN A 427 -1.46 -0.57 13.57
CA ASN A 427 -2.55 -0.09 14.42
C ASN A 427 -3.94 -0.44 13.85
N SER A 428 -4.20 -0.08 12.60
CA SER A 428 -5.49 -0.37 11.94
C SER A 428 -5.74 -1.87 11.73
N THR A 429 -4.70 -2.66 11.46
CA THR A 429 -4.80 -4.12 11.32
C THR A 429 -5.15 -4.79 12.66
N ILE A 430 -4.55 -4.33 13.76
CA ILE A 430 -4.86 -4.80 15.13
C ILE A 430 -6.30 -4.49 15.50
N ILE A 431 -6.79 -3.27 15.26
CA ILE A 431 -8.18 -2.87 15.55
C ILE A 431 -9.19 -3.65 14.73
N ASN A 432 -8.86 -4.02 13.48
CA ASN A 432 -9.71 -4.87 12.65
C ASN A 432 -9.76 -6.35 13.12
N LEU A 433 -9.05 -6.71 14.20
CA LEU A 433 -9.00 -8.05 14.80
C LEU A 433 -8.53 -9.18 13.85
N ASP A 434 -7.87 -8.82 12.75
CA ASP A 434 -7.35 -9.76 11.76
C ASP A 434 -5.93 -10.19 12.12
N ARG A 435 -5.84 -11.03 13.15
CA ARG A 435 -4.58 -11.57 13.67
C ARG A 435 -3.68 -12.16 12.59
N LYS A 436 -4.24 -12.91 11.63
CA LYS A 436 -3.45 -13.51 10.54
C LYS A 436 -2.80 -12.44 9.69
N LYS A 437 -3.57 -11.41 9.33
CA LYS A 437 -3.07 -10.28 8.56
C LYS A 437 -2.09 -9.43 9.37
N THR A 438 -2.27 -9.29 10.69
CA THR A 438 -1.28 -8.63 11.55
C THR A 438 0.06 -9.34 11.49
N THR A 439 0.10 -10.65 11.69
CA THR A 439 1.34 -11.43 11.58
C THR A 439 1.96 -11.33 10.17
N GLN A 440 1.13 -11.30 9.11
CA GLN A 440 1.62 -11.10 7.74
C GLN A 440 2.21 -9.70 7.52
N VAL A 441 1.60 -8.66 8.07
CA VAL A 441 2.17 -7.29 8.05
C VAL A 441 3.50 -7.28 8.78
N MET A 442 3.58 -7.89 9.97
CA MET A 442 4.82 -7.97 10.75
C MET A 442 5.94 -8.67 9.98
N HIS A 443 5.62 -9.73 9.25
CA HIS A 443 6.58 -10.43 8.39
C HIS A 443 6.98 -9.62 7.15
N ASN A 444 6.01 -9.08 6.40
CA ASN A 444 6.25 -8.39 5.13
C ASN A 444 7.01 -7.08 5.32
N PHE A 445 6.80 -6.41 6.45
CA PHE A 445 7.48 -5.17 6.81
C PHE A 445 8.55 -5.39 7.91
N GLY A 446 9.00 -6.64 8.11
CA GLY A 446 9.92 -7.02 9.19
C GLY A 446 11.17 -6.15 9.24
N ASN A 447 11.81 -5.91 8.09
CA ASN A 447 12.99 -5.04 7.99
C ASN A 447 12.74 -3.59 8.45
N LEU A 448 11.52 -3.07 8.26
CA LEU A 448 11.15 -1.74 8.75
C LEU A 448 10.83 -1.79 10.24
N LEU A 449 10.20 -2.87 10.69
CA LEU A 449 9.79 -3.08 12.08
C LEU A 449 10.98 -3.38 13.01
N GLU A 450 12.12 -3.84 12.50
CA GLU A 450 13.39 -3.89 13.25
C GLU A 450 13.82 -2.52 13.82
N ARG A 451 13.29 -1.42 13.26
CA ARG A 451 13.54 -0.05 13.74
C ARG A 451 12.66 0.34 14.93
N MET A 452 11.67 -0.49 15.29
CA MET A 452 10.72 -0.19 16.36
C MET A 452 11.44 -0.07 17.70
N ASN A 453 11.21 1.04 18.39
CA ASN A 453 11.65 1.23 19.76
C ASN A 453 10.53 0.98 20.79
N SER A 454 10.89 0.94 22.07
CA SER A 454 9.95 0.66 23.15
C SER A 454 8.83 1.69 23.30
N GLU A 455 9.09 2.96 23.02
CA GLU A 455 8.05 4.00 23.04
C GLU A 455 7.01 3.78 21.93
N GLU A 456 7.45 3.36 20.76
CA GLU A 456 6.60 3.05 19.61
C GLU A 456 5.77 1.78 19.83
N ALA A 457 6.39 0.72 20.35
CA ALA A 457 5.70 -0.50 20.75
C ALA A 457 4.61 -0.20 21.80
N ARG A 458 4.94 0.65 22.79
CA ARG A 458 3.99 1.13 23.79
C ARG A 458 2.83 1.90 23.15
N LYS A 459 3.09 2.77 22.17
CA LYS A 459 2.03 3.49 21.43
C LYS A 459 1.11 2.53 20.67
N ILE A 460 1.64 1.46 20.07
CA ILE A 460 0.82 0.44 19.37
C ILE A 460 -0.07 -0.30 20.36
N PHE A 461 0.47 -0.75 21.48
CA PHE A 461 -0.34 -1.38 22.53
C PHE A 461 -1.37 -0.41 23.11
N GLN A 462 -1.01 0.86 23.32
CA GLN A 462 -1.97 1.86 23.78
C GLN A 462 -3.07 2.10 22.76
N PHE A 463 -2.76 2.05 21.46
CA PHE A 463 -3.74 2.22 20.40
C PHE A 463 -4.75 1.08 20.35
N SER A 464 -4.37 -0.16 20.68
CA SER A 464 -5.30 -1.29 20.70
C SER A 464 -6.43 -1.12 21.72
N ASN A 465 -6.26 -0.24 22.71
CA ASN A 465 -7.31 0.10 23.68
C ASN A 465 -8.50 0.87 23.07
N ASN A 466 -8.38 1.36 21.84
CA ASN A 466 -9.46 2.01 21.10
C ASN A 466 -10.50 1.01 20.55
N ALA A 467 -10.19 -0.29 20.51
CA ALA A 467 -11.15 -1.28 20.01
C ALA A 467 -12.35 -1.38 20.94
N MET A 468 -13.55 -1.40 20.36
CA MET A 468 -14.81 -1.47 21.09
C MET A 468 -15.73 -2.54 20.47
N PRO A 469 -16.61 -3.18 21.25
CA PRO A 469 -16.75 -3.10 22.72
C PRO A 469 -15.60 -3.78 23.49
N GLN A 470 -15.74 -3.96 24.81
CA GLN A 470 -14.65 -4.42 25.69
C GLN A 470 -14.06 -5.79 25.30
N HIS A 471 -14.87 -6.71 24.79
CA HIS A 471 -14.37 -8.00 24.28
C HIS A 471 -13.48 -7.85 23.03
N ASN A 472 -13.78 -6.89 22.15
CA ASN A 472 -12.92 -6.55 21.01
C ASN A 472 -11.64 -5.86 21.49
N LYS A 473 -11.73 -4.99 22.51
CA LYS A 473 -10.56 -4.41 23.18
C LYS A 473 -9.61 -5.49 23.69
N PHE A 474 -10.15 -6.47 24.40
CA PHE A 474 -9.34 -7.58 24.92
C PHE A 474 -8.68 -8.36 23.78
N SER A 475 -9.41 -8.65 22.71
CA SER A 475 -8.87 -9.30 21.51
C SER A 475 -7.75 -8.48 20.87
N ALA A 476 -7.94 -7.17 20.69
CA ALA A 476 -6.95 -6.26 20.12
C ALA A 476 -5.68 -6.19 20.99
N ASN A 477 -5.83 -6.11 22.32
CA ASN A 477 -4.71 -6.09 23.25
C ASN A 477 -3.93 -7.41 23.24
N LEU A 478 -4.59 -8.56 23.08
CA LEU A 478 -3.93 -9.85 22.91
C LEU A 478 -3.12 -9.92 21.60
N ILE A 479 -3.67 -9.40 20.50
CA ILE A 479 -2.94 -9.30 19.22
C ILE A 479 -1.73 -8.38 19.39
N ALA A 480 -1.92 -7.19 19.95
CA ALA A 480 -0.84 -6.22 20.15
C ALA A 480 0.28 -6.81 21.01
N MET A 481 -0.03 -7.42 22.16
CA MET A 481 0.97 -8.08 23.00
C MET A 481 1.72 -9.18 22.26
N SER A 482 1.01 -9.97 21.44
CA SER A 482 1.65 -11.04 20.67
C SER A 482 2.61 -10.52 19.59
N GLU A 483 2.35 -9.36 18.99
CA GLU A 483 3.16 -8.89 17.86
C GLU A 483 4.25 -7.89 18.29
N VAL A 484 3.97 -7.03 19.29
CA VAL A 484 4.90 -5.99 19.72
C VAL A 484 5.45 -6.16 21.14
N GLY A 485 5.03 -7.19 21.87
CA GLY A 485 5.44 -7.42 23.26
C GLY A 485 6.96 -7.49 23.44
N TYR A 486 7.66 -8.11 22.50
CA TYR A 486 9.14 -8.21 22.53
C TYR A 486 9.87 -6.87 22.40
N TYR A 487 9.21 -5.85 21.84
CA TYR A 487 9.80 -4.52 21.65
C TYR A 487 9.51 -3.58 22.83
N LEU A 488 8.65 -3.98 23.77
CA LEU A 488 8.33 -3.16 24.95
C LEU A 488 9.54 -3.05 25.89
N SER A 489 9.52 -2.01 26.72
CA SER A 489 10.40 -1.98 27.89
C SER A 489 9.99 -3.07 28.88
N ASP A 490 10.90 -3.55 29.73
CA ASP A 490 10.57 -4.54 30.76
C ASP A 490 9.41 -4.06 31.65
N GLU A 491 9.40 -2.78 32.01
CA GLU A 491 8.34 -2.16 32.82
C GLU A 491 6.98 -2.16 32.08
N ASP A 492 6.95 -1.72 30.82
CA ASP A 492 5.70 -1.70 30.04
C ASP A 492 5.19 -3.12 29.78
N PHE A 493 6.11 -4.06 29.49
CA PHE A 493 5.78 -5.47 29.28
C PHE A 493 5.14 -6.08 30.53
N GLU A 494 5.78 -5.96 31.70
CA GLU A 494 5.25 -6.46 32.97
C GLU A 494 3.87 -5.88 33.26
N ASN A 495 3.72 -4.55 33.14
CA ASN A 495 2.45 -3.86 33.39
C ASN A 495 1.32 -4.37 32.48
N TYR A 496 1.56 -4.45 31.17
CA TYR A 496 0.56 -4.89 30.21
C TYR A 496 0.29 -6.40 30.30
N TRP A 497 1.32 -7.20 30.60
CA TRP A 497 1.18 -8.63 30.79
C TRP A 497 0.36 -8.96 32.03
N ASP A 498 0.62 -8.30 33.16
CA ASP A 498 -0.16 -8.52 34.39
C ASP A 498 -1.63 -8.16 34.19
N MET A 499 -1.90 -7.05 33.50
CA MET A 499 -3.26 -6.67 33.11
C MET A 499 -3.95 -7.76 32.26
N LEU A 500 -3.26 -8.29 31.25
CA LEU A 500 -3.80 -9.35 30.38
C LEU A 500 -3.96 -10.66 31.13
N LYS A 501 -3.03 -11.01 32.01
CA LYS A 501 -3.05 -12.22 32.83
C LYS A 501 -4.26 -12.27 33.75
N ILE A 502 -4.66 -11.12 34.33
CA ILE A 502 -5.90 -11.01 35.12
C ILE A 502 -7.11 -11.37 34.25
N GLN A 503 -7.21 -10.81 33.04
CA GLN A 503 -8.32 -11.05 32.12
C GLN A 503 -8.34 -12.50 31.59
N ILE A 504 -7.17 -13.06 31.24
CA ILE A 504 -7.03 -14.46 30.83
C ILE A 504 -7.47 -15.39 31.98
N ASN A 505 -7.06 -15.11 33.22
CA ASN A 505 -7.46 -15.92 34.37
C ASN A 505 -8.97 -15.83 34.66
N ALA A 506 -9.59 -14.66 34.43
CA ALA A 506 -11.04 -14.53 34.51
C ALA A 506 -11.73 -15.40 33.44
N TRP A 507 -11.26 -15.32 32.19
CA TRP A 507 -11.74 -16.16 31.09
C TRP A 507 -11.57 -17.66 31.35
N VAL A 508 -10.50 -18.12 31.99
CA VAL A 508 -10.32 -19.55 32.33
C VAL A 508 -11.33 -20.02 33.39
N LYS A 509 -11.71 -19.15 34.33
CA LYS A 509 -12.56 -19.51 35.48
C LYS A 509 -14.05 -19.40 35.19
N GLU A 510 -14.44 -18.61 34.20
CA GLU A 510 -15.83 -18.39 33.86
C GLU A 510 -16.38 -19.57 33.03
N GLU A 511 -17.54 -20.10 33.44
CA GLU A 511 -18.13 -21.31 32.84
C GLU A 511 -18.56 -21.11 31.38
N ASN A 512 -18.95 -19.87 31.03
CA ASN A 512 -19.49 -19.52 29.71
C ASN A 512 -18.60 -18.54 28.94
N SER A 513 -17.28 -18.63 29.15
CA SER A 513 -16.30 -17.78 28.49
C SER A 513 -16.37 -17.83 26.97
N MET A 514 -16.21 -16.68 26.33
CA MET A 514 -16.25 -16.51 24.87
C MET A 514 -15.16 -17.37 24.19
N VAL A 515 -15.57 -18.45 23.53
CA VAL A 515 -14.69 -19.47 22.93
C VAL A 515 -13.84 -18.87 21.80
N SER A 516 -14.36 -17.89 21.07
CA SER A 516 -13.63 -17.25 19.98
C SER A 516 -12.41 -16.43 20.44
N LEU A 517 -12.25 -16.16 21.73
CA LEU A 517 -11.03 -15.58 22.29
C LEU A 517 -9.86 -16.58 22.37
N GLN A 518 -10.14 -17.88 22.38
CA GLN A 518 -9.14 -18.94 22.57
C GLN A 518 -7.93 -18.82 21.61
N PRO A 519 -8.11 -18.59 20.29
CA PRO A 519 -6.97 -18.48 19.38
C PRO A 519 -6.08 -17.26 19.68
N TYR A 520 -6.65 -16.15 20.16
CA TYR A 520 -5.91 -14.94 20.51
C TYR A 520 -5.09 -15.15 21.79
N ILE A 521 -5.71 -15.75 22.82
CA ILE A 521 -5.05 -16.06 24.09
C ILE A 521 -3.87 -17.00 23.88
N PHE A 522 -4.07 -18.09 23.13
CA PHE A 522 -3.01 -19.08 22.90
C PHE A 522 -1.85 -18.53 22.05
N GLN A 523 -2.12 -17.63 21.11
CA GLN A 523 -1.05 -16.96 20.36
C GLN A 523 -0.23 -16.05 21.27
N CYS A 524 -0.91 -15.25 22.11
CA CYS A 524 -0.26 -14.37 23.06
C CYS A 524 0.66 -15.16 24.02
N LEU A 525 0.17 -16.26 24.59
CA LEU A 525 0.93 -17.11 25.52
C LEU A 525 2.14 -17.81 24.90
N LYS A 526 2.13 -18.10 23.60
CA LYS A 526 3.27 -18.76 22.93
C LYS A 526 4.56 -17.95 22.94
N LEU A 527 4.44 -16.62 23.04
CA LEU A 527 5.56 -15.69 22.98
C LEU A 527 5.98 -15.18 24.36
N SER A 528 5.21 -15.52 25.41
CA SER A 528 5.48 -15.17 26.81
C SER A 528 6.31 -16.22 27.55
N ASN A 529 6.71 -17.30 26.87
CA ASN A 529 7.69 -18.30 27.31
C ASN A 529 8.92 -18.22 26.40
#